data_AF-A0A0C1ZYQ9-F1
#
_entry.id   AF-A0A0C1ZYQ9-F1
#
_cell.length_a   1.000
_cell.length_b   1.000
_cell.length_c   1.000
_cell.angle_alpha   90.00
_cell.angle_beta   90.00
_cell.angle_gamma   90.00
#
_symmetry.space_group_name_H-M   'P 1'
#
loop_
_entity.id
_entity.type
_entity.pdbx_description
1 polymer ?
#
loop_
_entity_poly.entity_id
_entity_poly.type
_entity_poly.pdbx_seq_one_letter_code
_entity_poly.pdbx_strand_id
1 'polypeptide(L)'
;MPGLRILTVAPLVSERDGVLRARTSLLLQLLTLGAAVREVIVDRRSRYVIISQRVLWLFRRRRVIPFRMIKRITYDYDSTVTSAHRTMQGTLVGDEIERFDVGLVICAREDVPATHAHVHEEHVPLFSFRGEGSSRYFSFSADFEGAQEQLSRNYVERLRALIGVSFGNELEQVTDSGGRKWSCAGCGRPGPPRPGRCYYCGQELQAAK
;
A
#
# COMPACT_ATOMS: atom_id res chain seq x y z
N MET A 1 7.69 25.47 -2.13
CA MET A 1 8.85 25.21 -1.25
C MET A 1 8.79 23.76 -0.78
N PRO A 2 9.86 22.96 -0.90
CA PRO A 2 9.90 21.61 -0.33
C PRO A 2 9.97 21.73 1.19
N GLY A 3 8.81 21.88 1.84
CA GLY A 3 8.66 21.84 3.29
C GLY A 3 9.28 20.55 3.82
N LEU A 4 9.89 20.63 5.00
CA LEU A 4 10.66 19.58 5.65
C LEU A 4 9.82 18.30 5.80
N ARG A 5 9.85 17.40 4.80
CA ARG A 5 9.28 16.04 4.82
C ARG A 5 10.00 15.11 5.81
N ILE A 6 10.67 15.68 6.81
CA ILE A 6 11.48 14.96 7.77
C ILE A 6 10.58 14.22 8.77
N LEU A 7 9.35 14.68 8.99
CA LEU A 7 8.44 14.16 10.03
C LEU A 7 7.39 13.15 9.52
N THR A 8 7.43 12.74 8.26
CA THR A 8 6.43 11.78 7.74
C THR A 8 6.85 10.33 8.03
N VAL A 9 5.93 9.50 8.51
CA VAL A 9 6.14 8.04 8.66
C VAL A 9 6.13 7.31 7.30
N ALA A 10 5.57 7.97 6.28
CA ALA A 10 5.52 7.48 4.90
C ALA A 10 6.91 7.14 4.33
N PRO A 11 7.07 6.04 3.56
CA PRO A 11 8.31 5.78 2.87
C PRO A 11 8.64 6.90 1.89
N LEU A 12 9.92 7.24 1.76
CA LEU A 12 10.35 8.18 0.75
C LEU A 12 10.42 7.46 -0.59
N VAL A 13 9.57 7.90 -1.52
CA VAL A 13 9.51 7.41 -2.89
C VAL A 13 10.20 8.40 -3.82
N SER A 14 11.08 7.90 -4.68
CA SER A 14 11.77 8.67 -5.71
C SER A 14 11.85 7.87 -7.00
N GLU A 15 11.71 8.54 -8.14
CA GLU A 15 11.80 7.93 -9.47
C GLU A 15 12.84 8.69 -10.28
N ARG A 16 13.84 7.98 -10.83
CA ARG A 16 14.86 8.54 -11.73
C ARG A 16 15.23 7.50 -12.79
N ASP A 17 15.29 7.91 -14.05
CA ASP A 17 15.76 7.08 -15.18
C ASP A 17 15.08 5.71 -15.32
N GLY A 18 13.78 5.62 -14.96
CA GLY A 18 13.02 4.37 -14.99
C GLY A 18 13.34 3.42 -13.81
N VAL A 19 14.02 3.93 -12.78
CA VAL A 19 14.24 3.25 -11.51
C VAL A 19 13.36 3.90 -10.44
N LEU A 20 12.44 3.13 -9.88
CA LEU A 20 11.63 3.54 -8.73
C LEU A 20 12.30 3.02 -7.46
N ARG A 21 12.68 3.95 -6.60
CA ARG A 21 13.32 3.67 -5.31
C ARG A 21 12.42 4.15 -4.19
N ALA A 22 12.01 3.22 -3.33
CA ALA A 22 11.30 3.49 -2.09
C ALA A 22 12.18 3.10 -0.91
N ARG A 23 12.28 3.98 0.09
CA ARG A 23 13.08 3.76 1.30
C ARG A 23 12.30 4.14 2.55
N THR A 24 12.62 3.50 3.68
CA THR A 24 12.14 3.92 4.99
C THR A 24 12.38 5.41 5.24
N SER A 25 11.41 6.11 5.84
CA SER A 25 11.53 7.55 6.15
C SER A 25 12.69 7.85 7.10
N LEU A 26 13.21 9.08 7.03
CA LEU A 26 14.27 9.51 7.96
C LEU A 26 13.80 9.51 9.40
N LEU A 27 12.55 9.92 9.67
CA LEU A 27 11.96 9.85 11.01
C LEU A 27 12.00 8.43 11.56
N LEU A 28 11.53 7.44 10.79
CA LEU A 28 11.49 6.07 11.26
C LEU A 28 12.90 5.47 11.42
N GLN A 29 13.84 5.88 10.57
CA GLN A 29 15.26 5.52 10.75
C GLN A 29 15.82 6.09 12.05
N LEU A 30 15.52 7.34 12.40
CA LEU A 30 15.95 7.97 13.66
C LEU A 30 15.28 7.32 14.87
N LEU A 31 13.96 7.12 14.83
CA LEU A 31 13.20 6.48 15.92
C LEU A 31 13.66 5.04 16.17
N THR A 32 14.09 4.33 15.13
CA THR A 32 14.63 2.97 15.26
C THR A 32 16.15 2.94 15.40
N LEU A 33 16.82 4.10 15.51
CA LEU A 33 18.29 4.23 15.54
C LEU A 33 19.00 3.47 14.38
N GLY A 34 18.32 3.36 13.24
CA GLY A 34 18.79 2.62 12.06
C GLY A 34 18.67 1.10 12.17
N ALA A 35 18.00 0.58 13.21
CA ALA A 35 17.78 -0.85 13.42
C ALA A 35 16.85 -1.45 12.37
N ALA A 36 15.86 -0.70 11.88
CA ALA A 36 14.88 -1.17 10.91
C ALA A 36 14.89 -0.28 9.66
N VAL A 37 15.66 -0.69 8.65
CA VAL A 37 15.75 0.01 7.37
C VAL A 37 15.31 -0.92 6.26
N ARG A 38 14.43 -0.42 5.40
CA ARG A 38 13.98 -1.13 4.21
C ARG A 38 14.15 -0.24 2.98
N GLU A 39 14.58 -0.87 1.90
CA GLU A 39 14.75 -0.25 0.61
C GLU A 39 14.24 -1.21 -0.48
N VAL A 40 13.44 -0.67 -1.38
CA VAL A 40 12.93 -1.37 -2.55
C VAL A 40 13.35 -0.57 -3.77
N ILE A 41 14.06 -1.23 -4.68
CA ILE A 41 14.51 -0.67 -5.96
C ILE A 41 13.84 -1.49 -7.05
N VAL A 42 13.06 -0.83 -7.91
CA VAL A 42 12.40 -1.43 -9.06
C VAL A 42 13.07 -0.84 -10.29
N ASP A 43 13.87 -1.66 -10.96
CA ASP A 43 14.61 -1.24 -12.15
C ASP A 43 13.94 -1.84 -13.40
N ARG A 44 13.40 -0.95 -14.24
CA ARG A 44 12.76 -1.33 -15.50
C ARG A 44 13.75 -1.88 -16.53
N ARG A 45 14.98 -1.37 -16.57
CA ARG A 45 16.00 -1.80 -17.55
C ARG A 45 16.48 -3.20 -17.24
N SER A 46 16.83 -3.44 -15.99
CA SER A 46 17.32 -4.75 -15.54
C SER A 46 16.17 -5.76 -15.35
N ARG A 47 14.91 -5.31 -15.25
CA ARG A 47 13.72 -6.13 -14.98
C ARG A 47 13.78 -6.90 -13.66
N TYR A 48 14.29 -6.25 -12.61
CA TYR A 48 14.35 -6.80 -11.26
C TYR A 48 13.75 -5.85 -10.23
N VAL A 49 13.13 -6.44 -9.21
CA VAL A 49 12.82 -5.80 -7.94
C VAL A 49 13.86 -6.25 -6.92
N ILE A 50 14.63 -5.31 -6.39
CA ILE A 50 15.65 -5.56 -5.36
C ILE A 50 15.10 -5.03 -4.05
N ILE A 51 14.96 -5.93 -3.08
CA ILE A 51 14.51 -5.61 -1.73
C ILE A 51 15.71 -5.79 -0.79
N SER A 52 16.14 -4.71 -0.18
CA SER A 52 17.18 -4.70 0.84
C SER A 52 16.56 -4.36 2.17
N GLN A 53 16.80 -5.18 3.18
CA GLN A 53 16.31 -4.96 4.54
C GLN A 53 17.47 -5.11 5.53
N ARG A 54 17.49 -4.24 6.53
CA ARG A 54 18.36 -4.32 7.69
C ARG A 54 17.49 -4.40 8.94
N VAL A 55 17.77 -5.39 9.79
CA VAL A 55 17.10 -5.62 11.08
C VAL A 55 18.17 -5.71 12.17
N LEU A 56 17.97 -4.99 13.28
CA LEU A 56 18.85 -4.99 14.46
C LEU A 56 20.34 -4.77 14.11
N TRP A 57 20.63 -3.87 13.16
CA TRP A 57 21.96 -3.51 12.63
C TRP A 57 22.77 -4.62 11.93
N LEU A 58 22.73 -5.85 12.44
CA LEU A 58 23.55 -6.98 12.01
C LEU A 58 22.91 -7.79 10.88
N PHE A 59 21.58 -7.93 10.88
CA PHE A 59 20.90 -8.80 9.92
C PHE A 59 20.56 -8.02 8.65
N ARG A 60 21.41 -8.15 7.64
CA ARG A 60 21.16 -7.63 6.30
C ARG A 60 20.60 -8.75 5.44
N ARG A 61 19.40 -8.56 4.91
CA ARG A 61 18.77 -9.46 3.93
C ARG A 61 18.63 -8.70 2.61
N ARG A 62 19.06 -9.33 1.52
CA ARG A 62 18.87 -8.82 0.17
C ARG A 62 18.16 -9.90 -0.64
N ARG A 63 17.05 -9.51 -1.27
CA ARG A 63 16.26 -10.38 -2.13
C ARG A 63 16.14 -9.73 -3.50
N VAL A 64 16.37 -10.50 -4.55
CA VAL A 64 16.24 -10.05 -5.94
C VAL A 64 15.14 -10.88 -6.58
N ILE A 65 14.13 -10.20 -7.11
CA ILE A 65 12.93 -10.81 -7.69
C ILE A 65 12.86 -10.39 -9.15
N PRO A 66 13.02 -11.30 -10.12
CA PRO A 66 12.85 -10.96 -11.54
C PRO A 66 11.38 -10.67 -11.84
N PHE A 67 11.12 -9.73 -12.76
CA PHE A 67 9.74 -9.32 -13.10
C PHE A 67 8.86 -10.49 -13.56
N ARG A 68 9.45 -11.48 -14.25
CA ARG A 68 8.73 -12.68 -14.73
C ARG A 68 8.10 -13.51 -13.61
N MET A 69 8.65 -13.45 -12.40
CA MET A 69 8.09 -14.17 -11.24
C MET A 69 6.95 -13.39 -10.58
N ILE A 70 6.81 -12.10 -10.88
CA ILE A 70 5.78 -11.24 -10.28
C ILE A 70 4.48 -11.50 -11.02
N LYS A 71 3.50 -12.07 -10.31
CA LYS A 71 2.17 -12.33 -10.87
C LYS A 71 1.29 -11.09 -10.80
N ARG A 72 1.31 -10.40 -9.65
CA ARG A 72 0.43 -9.26 -9.37
C ARG A 72 0.95 -8.40 -8.22
N ILE A 73 0.45 -7.17 -8.16
CA ILE A 73 0.67 -6.24 -7.03
C ILE A 73 -0.52 -6.36 -6.07
N THR A 74 -0.24 -6.48 -4.78
CA THR A 74 -1.25 -6.42 -3.71
C THR A 74 -1.28 -5.03 -3.12
N TYR A 75 -2.49 -4.55 -2.85
CA TYR A 75 -2.74 -3.26 -2.24
C TYR A 75 -3.90 -3.44 -1.28
N ASP A 76 -3.57 -3.49 0.01
CA ASP A 76 -4.49 -3.82 1.08
C ASP A 76 -4.65 -2.58 1.97
N TYR A 77 -5.89 -2.31 2.38
CA TYR A 77 -6.23 -1.23 3.31
C TYR A 77 -6.71 -1.85 4.62
N ASP A 78 -6.19 -1.32 5.72
CA ASP A 78 -6.59 -1.67 7.07
C ASP A 78 -6.75 -0.38 7.89
N SER A 79 -7.72 -0.37 8.79
CA SER A 79 -8.03 0.77 9.66
C SER A 79 -8.19 0.27 11.07
N THR A 80 -7.34 0.73 11.98
CA THR A 80 -7.43 0.38 13.40
C THR A 80 -7.94 1.58 14.17
N VAL A 81 -9.11 1.44 14.81
CA VAL A 81 -9.65 2.43 15.75
C VAL A 81 -8.74 2.48 16.98
N THR A 82 -8.16 3.64 17.27
CA THR A 82 -7.28 3.82 18.43
C THR A 82 -8.00 4.44 19.62
N SER A 83 -9.03 5.24 19.39
CA SER A 83 -9.84 5.84 20.46
C SER A 83 -11.34 5.69 20.17
N ALA A 84 -12.07 5.19 21.17
CA ALA A 84 -13.53 5.13 21.14
C ALA A 84 -14.06 5.78 22.42
N HIS A 85 -14.76 6.90 22.28
CA HIS A 85 -15.38 7.59 23.40
C HIS A 85 -16.87 7.24 23.47
N ARG A 86 -17.28 6.65 24.60
CA ARG A 86 -18.69 6.37 24.87
C ARG A 86 -19.32 7.62 25.46
N THR A 87 -20.20 8.27 24.71
CA THR A 87 -21.03 9.39 25.20
C THR A 87 -22.43 8.89 25.55
N MET A 88 -23.19 9.69 26.30
CA MET A 88 -24.59 9.36 26.63
C MET A 88 -25.48 9.22 25.38
N GLN A 89 -25.05 9.70 24.22
CA GLN A 89 -25.76 9.61 22.93
C GLN A 89 -25.23 8.49 22.01
N GLY A 90 -24.23 7.72 22.43
CA GLY A 90 -23.64 6.63 21.64
C GLY A 90 -22.11 6.56 21.69
N THR A 91 -21.54 5.57 21.02
CA THR A 91 -20.08 5.44 20.85
C THR A 91 -19.62 6.35 19.72
N LEU A 92 -18.86 7.39 20.05
CA LEU A 92 -18.13 8.20 19.09
C LEU A 92 -16.78 7.54 18.83
N VAL A 93 -16.55 7.14 17.60
CA VAL A 93 -15.22 6.73 17.12
C VAL A 93 -14.40 8.00 16.98
N GLY A 94 -13.29 8.10 17.73
CA GLY A 94 -12.45 9.29 17.80
C GLY A 94 -11.43 9.27 16.68
N ASP A 95 -10.38 8.47 16.87
CA ASP A 95 -9.21 8.42 15.99
C ASP A 95 -9.05 7.04 15.37
N GLU A 96 -8.70 7.05 14.09
CA GLU A 96 -8.39 5.84 13.32
C GLU A 96 -6.98 5.96 12.78
N ILE A 97 -6.22 4.87 12.84
CA ILE A 97 -4.95 4.76 12.13
C ILE A 97 -5.22 3.99 10.86
N GLU A 98 -5.05 4.68 9.73
CA GLU A 98 -5.12 4.08 8.41
C GLU A 98 -3.77 3.45 8.04
N ARG A 99 -3.84 2.29 7.43
CA ARG A 99 -2.69 1.54 6.94
C ARG A 99 -2.96 1.05 5.53
N PHE A 100 -2.06 1.40 4.61
CA PHE A 100 -2.07 0.93 3.24
C PHE A 100 -0.84 0.05 3.01
N ASP A 101 -1.05 -1.26 2.89
CA ASP A 101 0.00 -2.24 2.66
C ASP A 101 0.16 -2.49 1.16
N VAL A 102 1.38 -2.29 0.65
CA VAL A 102 1.74 -2.60 -0.74
C VAL A 102 2.65 -3.81 -0.75
N GLY A 103 2.32 -4.81 -1.56
CA GLY A 103 3.08 -6.04 -1.70
C GLY A 103 3.14 -6.55 -3.14
N LEU A 104 3.93 -7.59 -3.33
CA LEU A 104 3.99 -8.38 -4.56
C LEU A 104 3.56 -9.79 -4.24
N VAL A 105 2.80 -10.40 -5.14
CA VAL A 105 2.63 -11.85 -5.15
C VAL A 105 3.50 -12.41 -6.24
N ILE A 106 4.41 -13.30 -5.85
CA ILE A 106 5.36 -13.94 -6.75
C ILE A 106 5.08 -15.44 -6.84
N CYS A 107 5.40 -16.03 -7.99
CA CYS A 107 5.43 -17.48 -8.13
C CYS A 107 6.79 -17.99 -7.64
N ALA A 108 6.82 -18.78 -6.56
CA ALA A 108 8.07 -19.23 -5.95
C ALA A 108 8.91 -20.13 -6.88
N ARG A 109 8.25 -20.82 -7.81
CA ARG A 109 8.89 -21.70 -8.80
C ARG A 109 8.48 -21.29 -10.20
N GLU A 110 9.44 -21.24 -11.10
CA GLU A 110 9.20 -20.86 -12.49
C GLU A 110 8.65 -22.03 -13.33
N ASP A 111 9.01 -23.26 -12.99
CA ASP A 111 8.65 -24.46 -13.76
C ASP A 111 7.20 -24.94 -13.52
N VAL A 112 6.43 -24.21 -12.72
CA VAL A 112 5.06 -24.62 -12.37
C VAL A 112 4.09 -24.11 -13.44
N PRO A 113 3.29 -24.99 -14.07
CA PRO A 113 2.26 -24.58 -15.01
C PRO A 113 1.29 -23.56 -14.39
N ALA A 114 0.80 -22.62 -15.19
CA ALA A 114 -0.09 -21.54 -14.74
C ALA A 114 -1.33 -22.04 -13.97
N THR A 115 -1.79 -23.25 -14.25
CA THR A 115 -2.92 -23.91 -13.56
C THR A 115 -2.65 -24.18 -12.08
N HIS A 116 -1.41 -24.48 -11.70
CA HIS A 116 -1.00 -24.79 -10.32
C HIS A 116 -0.23 -23.65 -9.64
N ALA A 117 0.02 -22.56 -10.37
CA ALA A 117 0.80 -21.43 -9.85
C ALA A 117 0.21 -20.82 -8.57
N HIS A 118 -1.11 -20.94 -8.35
CA HIS A 118 -1.80 -20.44 -7.15
C HIS A 118 -1.35 -21.14 -5.85
N VAL A 119 -0.85 -22.39 -5.93
CA VAL A 119 -0.38 -23.16 -4.77
C VAL A 119 1.01 -22.70 -4.31
N HIS A 120 1.78 -22.07 -5.20
CA HIS A 120 3.16 -21.65 -4.95
C HIS A 120 3.29 -20.12 -4.94
N GLU A 121 2.23 -19.44 -4.56
CA GLU A 121 2.24 -17.99 -4.40
C GLU A 121 2.90 -17.59 -3.09
N GLU A 122 3.86 -16.69 -3.18
CA GLU A 122 4.49 -16.07 -2.03
C GLU A 122 4.16 -14.59 -2.00
N HIS A 123 3.66 -14.13 -0.85
CA HIS A 123 3.41 -12.73 -0.59
C HIS A 123 4.69 -12.06 -0.09
N VAL A 124 5.21 -11.14 -0.88
CA VAL A 124 6.38 -10.34 -0.54
C VAL A 124 5.92 -8.92 -0.23
N PRO A 125 5.81 -8.53 1.06
CA PRO A 125 5.44 -7.17 1.41
C PRO A 125 6.50 -6.21 0.85
N LEU A 126 6.15 -5.01 0.42
CA LEU A 126 7.09 -3.98 -0.01
C LEU A 126 7.18 -2.87 1.03
N PHE A 127 6.10 -2.13 1.22
CA PHE A 127 6.01 -1.03 2.17
C PHE A 127 4.59 -0.86 2.69
N SER A 128 4.48 -0.32 3.89
CA SER A 128 3.22 0.10 4.51
C SER A 128 3.24 1.62 4.64
N PHE A 129 2.18 2.26 4.15
CA PHE A 129 1.93 3.68 4.38
C PHE A 129 0.98 3.78 5.57
N ARG A 130 1.35 4.56 6.57
CA ARG A 130 0.55 4.75 7.79
C ARG A 130 0.24 6.23 7.93
N GLY A 131 -1.01 6.53 8.25
CA GLY A 131 -1.50 7.88 8.48
C GLY A 131 -2.58 7.88 9.56
N GLU A 132 -2.80 9.05 10.13
CA GLU A 132 -3.99 9.29 10.93
C GLU A 132 -5.16 9.47 9.94
N GLY A 133 -6.20 8.67 10.10
CA GLY A 133 -7.47 8.88 9.45
C GLY A 133 -8.13 10.15 9.99
N SER A 134 -8.98 10.79 9.19
CA SER A 134 -9.53 12.10 9.57
C SER A 134 -10.43 11.99 10.82
N SER A 135 -9.90 12.39 11.97
CA SER A 135 -10.65 12.56 13.21
C SER A 135 -11.17 13.99 13.27
N ARG A 136 -12.50 14.15 13.34
CA ARG A 136 -13.13 15.48 13.44
C ARG A 136 -12.86 16.19 14.77
N TYR A 137 -12.23 15.54 15.76
CA TYR A 137 -12.26 15.99 17.15
C TYR A 137 -10.88 16.23 17.80
N PHE A 138 -9.77 15.79 17.20
CA PHE A 138 -8.45 16.00 17.80
C PHE A 138 -7.38 16.37 16.75
N SER A 139 -7.15 17.67 16.59
CA SER A 139 -6.10 18.19 15.69
C SER A 139 -4.74 18.22 16.41
N PHE A 140 -4.08 17.07 16.53
CA PHE A 140 -2.62 17.11 16.65
C PHE A 140 -2.06 17.42 15.25
N SER A 141 -1.75 18.69 15.02
CA SER A 141 -1.33 19.27 13.75
C SER A 141 0.11 18.89 13.38
N ALA A 142 0.38 17.60 13.24
CA ALA A 142 1.42 17.13 12.34
C ALA A 142 0.71 16.71 11.05
N ASP A 143 1.29 17.08 9.91
CA ASP A 143 0.75 17.06 8.53
C ASP A 143 0.47 15.61 8.03
N PHE A 144 -0.38 14.88 8.76
CA PHE A 144 -0.68 13.46 8.61
C PHE A 144 -1.98 13.21 7.83
N GLU A 145 -2.88 14.19 7.78
CA GLU A 145 -4.22 14.00 7.20
C GLU A 145 -4.18 13.97 5.67
N GLY A 146 -4.66 12.86 5.10
CA GLY A 146 -5.07 12.74 3.71
C GLY A 146 -3.98 12.51 2.66
N ALA A 147 -2.71 12.83 2.92
CA ALA A 147 -1.65 12.64 1.92
C ALA A 147 -1.23 11.16 1.75
N GLN A 148 -1.41 10.32 2.76
CA GLN A 148 -0.91 8.94 2.76
C GLN A 148 -1.60 8.06 1.73
N GLU A 149 -2.92 8.20 1.61
CA GLU A 149 -3.69 7.50 0.59
C GLU A 149 -3.17 7.88 -0.81
N GLN A 150 -3.05 9.17 -1.09
CA GLN A 150 -2.55 9.64 -2.40
C GLN A 150 -1.10 9.20 -2.67
N LEU A 151 -0.22 9.24 -1.68
CA LEU A 151 1.17 8.79 -1.80
C LEU A 151 1.26 7.30 -2.09
N SER A 152 0.48 6.49 -1.38
CA SER A 152 0.43 5.04 -1.58
C SER A 152 -0.12 4.71 -2.97
N ARG A 153 -1.20 5.37 -3.41
CA ARG A 153 -1.77 5.25 -4.76
C ARG A 153 -0.74 5.60 -5.84
N ASN A 154 -0.10 6.76 -5.71
CA ASN A 154 0.93 7.20 -6.67
C ASN A 154 2.08 6.18 -6.75
N TYR A 155 2.57 5.69 -5.61
CA TYR A 155 3.63 4.69 -5.58
C TYR A 155 3.23 3.41 -6.33
N VAL A 156 2.03 2.93 -6.06
CA VAL A 156 1.48 1.72 -6.63
C VAL A 156 1.22 1.86 -8.14
N GLU A 157 0.71 3.00 -8.60
CA GLU A 157 0.52 3.29 -10.02
C GLU A 157 1.85 3.28 -10.78
N ARG A 158 2.91 3.88 -10.20
CA ARG A 158 4.26 3.85 -10.75
C ARG A 158 4.84 2.44 -10.77
N LEU A 159 4.65 1.70 -9.68
CA LEU A 159 5.05 0.29 -9.58
C LEU A 159 4.40 -0.56 -10.69
N ARG A 160 3.10 -0.38 -10.90
CA ARG A 160 2.33 -1.02 -11.99
C ARG A 160 2.89 -0.65 -13.35
N ALA A 161 3.13 0.63 -13.60
CA ALA A 161 3.64 1.11 -14.89
C ALA A 161 5.04 0.56 -15.21
N LEU A 162 5.89 0.37 -14.20
CA LEU A 162 7.24 -0.18 -14.40
C LEU A 162 7.26 -1.69 -14.57
N ILE A 163 6.49 -2.43 -13.75
CA ILE A 163 6.49 -3.90 -13.78
C ILE A 163 5.64 -4.44 -14.93
N GLY A 164 4.55 -3.74 -15.29
CA GLY A 164 3.62 -4.15 -16.34
C GLY A 164 2.62 -5.23 -15.90
N VAL A 165 2.45 -5.45 -14.60
CA VAL A 165 1.49 -6.42 -14.03
C VAL A 165 0.27 -5.72 -13.44
N SER A 166 -0.88 -6.39 -13.47
CA SER A 166 -2.12 -5.86 -12.89
C SER A 166 -2.18 -6.03 -11.37
N PHE A 167 -3.13 -5.31 -10.77
CA PHE A 167 -3.56 -5.52 -9.40
C PHE A 167 -4.21 -6.87 -9.20
N GLY A 168 -3.91 -7.45 -8.04
CA GLY A 168 -4.05 -8.88 -7.84
C GLY A 168 -5.12 -9.39 -6.91
N ASN A 169 -5.50 -8.58 -5.93
CA ASN A 169 -6.61 -8.94 -5.07
C ASN A 169 -7.85 -8.43 -5.81
N GLU A 170 -8.83 -9.29 -6.06
CA GLU A 170 -10.21 -8.81 -6.01
C GLU A 170 -10.33 -8.19 -4.63
N LEU A 171 -10.46 -6.86 -4.55
CA LEU A 171 -10.66 -6.19 -3.28
C LEU A 171 -11.77 -6.94 -2.55
N GLU A 172 -11.49 -7.41 -1.33
CA GLU A 172 -12.53 -8.04 -0.54
C GLU A 172 -13.70 -7.07 -0.49
N GLN A 173 -14.91 -7.54 -0.80
CA GLN A 173 -16.01 -6.65 -1.15
C GLN A 173 -16.57 -6.03 0.13
N VAL A 174 -15.94 -4.93 0.57
CA VAL A 174 -16.31 -4.19 1.77
C VAL A 174 -17.66 -3.52 1.53
N THR A 175 -18.60 -3.77 2.44
CA THR A 175 -19.90 -3.08 2.48
C THR A 175 -19.77 -1.72 3.14
N ASP A 176 -20.49 -0.73 2.63
CA ASP A 176 -20.62 0.56 3.31
C ASP A 176 -21.47 0.46 4.58
N SER A 177 -21.59 1.58 5.32
CA SER A 177 -22.39 1.66 6.55
C SER A 177 -23.87 1.31 6.34
N GLY A 178 -24.35 1.36 5.09
CA GLY A 178 -25.70 0.97 4.67
C GLY A 178 -25.79 -0.45 4.09
N GLY A 179 -24.74 -1.26 4.19
CA GLY A 179 -24.70 -2.64 3.68
C GLY A 179 -24.55 -2.76 2.16
N ARG A 180 -24.29 -1.66 1.44
CA ARG A 180 -24.16 -1.68 -0.03
C ARG A 180 -22.76 -2.08 -0.44
N LYS A 181 -22.68 -2.93 -1.46
CA LYS A 181 -21.42 -3.35 -2.09
C LYS A 181 -21.14 -2.45 -3.28
N TRP A 182 -19.89 -2.03 -3.46
CA TRP A 182 -19.51 -1.16 -4.57
C TRP A 182 -18.70 -1.93 -5.61
N SER A 183 -18.95 -1.70 -6.89
CA SER A 183 -18.21 -2.30 -8.01
C SER A 183 -18.01 -1.34 -9.19
N CYS A 184 -16.97 -1.54 -10.01
CA CYS A 184 -16.74 -0.74 -11.23
C CYS A 184 -17.79 -1.05 -12.28
N ALA A 185 -18.47 -0.03 -12.80
CA ALA A 185 -19.43 -0.18 -13.89
C ALA A 185 -18.78 -0.74 -15.18
N GLY A 186 -17.49 -0.46 -15.40
CA GLY A 186 -16.77 -0.90 -16.60
C GLY A 186 -16.14 -2.30 -16.50
N CYS A 187 -15.59 -2.69 -15.34
CA CYS A 187 -14.85 -3.95 -15.21
C CYS A 187 -15.43 -4.92 -14.17
N GLY A 188 -16.53 -4.57 -13.51
CA GLY A 188 -17.22 -5.40 -12.53
C GLY A 188 -16.46 -5.63 -11.21
N ARG A 189 -15.20 -5.18 -11.10
CA ARG A 189 -14.38 -5.43 -9.91
C ARG A 189 -14.90 -4.67 -8.69
N PRO A 190 -14.80 -5.26 -7.49
CA PRO A 190 -15.17 -4.60 -6.24
C PRO A 190 -14.37 -3.31 -6.03
N GLY A 191 -15.03 -2.31 -5.45
CA GLY A 191 -14.47 -0.99 -5.15
C GLY A 191 -14.56 -0.66 -3.66
N PRO A 192 -13.93 0.46 -3.23
CA PRO A 192 -14.06 0.95 -1.87
C PRO A 192 -15.53 1.31 -1.57
N PRO A 193 -15.96 1.30 -0.30
CA PRO A 193 -17.36 1.52 0.11
C PRO A 193 -17.79 3.00 0.02
N ARG A 194 -17.40 3.70 -1.04
CA ARG A 194 -17.68 5.11 -1.30
C ARG A 194 -17.75 5.38 -2.80
N PRO A 195 -18.54 6.38 -3.25
CA PRO A 195 -18.54 6.80 -4.64
C PRO A 195 -17.15 7.29 -5.06
N GLY A 196 -16.77 6.99 -6.29
CA GLY A 196 -15.45 7.35 -6.82
C GLY A 196 -15.13 6.65 -8.13
N ARG A 197 -13.86 6.69 -8.52
CA ARG A 197 -13.35 5.98 -9.69
C ARG A 197 -12.72 4.66 -9.26
N CYS A 198 -12.91 3.65 -10.07
CA CYS A 198 -12.35 2.34 -9.86
C CYS A 198 -10.83 2.32 -10.04
N TYR A 199 -10.16 1.66 -9.10
CA TYR A 199 -8.71 1.45 -9.06
C TYR A 199 -8.11 0.77 -10.31
N TYR A 200 -8.90 -0.05 -11.00
CA TYR A 200 -8.42 -0.88 -12.10
C TYR A 200 -8.68 -0.24 -13.46
N CYS A 201 -9.93 0.18 -13.68
CA CYS A 201 -10.49 0.60 -14.96
C CYS A 201 -10.58 2.13 -15.11
N GLY A 202 -10.53 2.89 -14.00
CA GLY A 202 -10.76 4.35 -13.99
C GLY A 202 -12.21 4.81 -14.17
N GLN A 203 -13.13 3.89 -14.48
CA GLN A 203 -14.57 4.17 -14.60
C GLN A 203 -15.23 4.38 -13.24
N GLU A 204 -16.44 4.94 -13.23
CA GLU A 204 -17.20 5.18 -12.01
C GLU A 204 -17.58 3.89 -11.29
N LEU A 205 -17.55 3.97 -9.96
CA LEU A 205 -18.03 2.95 -9.06
C LEU A 205 -19.54 3.11 -8.88
N GLN A 206 -20.26 2.01 -8.97
CA GLN A 206 -21.69 1.95 -8.73
C GLN A 206 -21.94 1.07 -7.50
N ALA A 207 -22.91 1.50 -6.68
CA ALA A 207 -23.43 0.66 -5.62
C ALA A 207 -24.28 -0.45 -6.27
N ALA A 208 -23.87 -1.70 -6.09
CA ALA A 208 -24.71 -2.85 -6.35
C ALA A 208 -25.87 -2.83 -5.35
N LYS A 209 -27.09 -2.98 -5.86
CA LYS A 209 -28.30 -3.15 -5.05
C LYS A 209 -28.29 -4.49 -4.33
#